data_AF-H5U0K6-F1
#
_entry.id   AF-H5U0K6-F1
#
_cell.length_a   1.000
_cell.length_b   1.000
_cell.length_c   1.000
_cell.angle_alpha   90.00
_cell.angle_beta   90.00
_cell.angle_gamma   90.00
#
_symmetry.space_group_name_H-M   'P 1'
#
loop_
_entity.id
_entity.type
_entity.pdbx_description
1 polymer ?
#
loop_
_entity_poly.entity_id
_entity_poly.type
_entity_poly.pdbx_seq_one_letter_code
_entity_poly.pdbx_strand_id
1 'polypeptide(L)'
;PPCRTRGSQSTSGISSPSPTSWSPRSVNGSPGNCTAAAHAVKERLRLLLAEHQPHQIRRRLYDFYDAAARADMEETSRLATTIDTWWPAVLVALTEDVTNARTEGFNRIIKQTKRVGCGFTNMDNYRRRIMVHIALTRGQRPAA
;
A
#
# COMPACT_ATOMS: atom_id res chain seq x y z
N PRO A 1 13.01 -9.26 12.74
CA PRO A 1 13.74 -9.76 11.54
C PRO A 1 14.74 -8.68 11.10
N PRO A 2 15.99 -9.01 10.74
CA PRO A 2 16.88 -8.04 10.14
C PRO A 2 16.30 -7.60 8.78
N CYS A 3 16.31 -6.29 8.55
CA CYS A 3 15.97 -5.65 7.29
C CYS A 3 16.83 -6.23 6.17
N ARG A 4 16.19 -6.77 5.13
CA ARG A 4 16.92 -7.32 3.99
C ARG A 4 17.34 -6.15 3.11
N THR A 5 18.60 -5.74 3.23
CA THR A 5 19.19 -4.80 2.29
C THR A 5 19.39 -5.50 0.95
N ARG A 6 19.22 -4.76 -0.15
CA ARG A 6 19.39 -5.31 -1.49
C ARG A 6 20.88 -5.51 -1.74
N GLY A 7 21.42 -6.67 -1.38
CA GLY A 7 22.77 -7.06 -1.77
C GLY A 7 22.87 -7.13 -3.29
N SER A 8 23.67 -6.26 -3.90
CA SER A 8 24.00 -6.33 -5.33
C SER A 8 24.81 -7.61 -5.58
N GLN A 9 24.16 -8.68 -6.03
CA GLN A 9 24.85 -9.85 -6.54
C GLN A 9 25.39 -9.52 -7.94
N SER A 10 26.66 -9.15 -8.04
CA SER A 10 27.40 -9.25 -9.31
C SER A 10 27.92 -10.67 -9.46
N THR A 11 27.45 -11.34 -10.51
CA THR A 11 27.88 -12.68 -10.92
C THR A 11 29.27 -12.65 -11.56
N SER A 12 30.22 -13.27 -10.86
CA SER A 12 31.31 -14.14 -11.36
C SER A 12 32.21 -13.68 -12.52
N GLY A 13 33.43 -13.27 -12.16
CA GLY A 13 34.65 -13.38 -12.99
C GLY A 13 35.85 -13.65 -12.07
N ILE A 14 36.51 -14.80 -12.28
CA ILE A 14 37.55 -15.42 -11.44
C ILE A 14 38.84 -14.57 -11.37
N SER A 15 39.38 -14.33 -10.15
CA SER A 15 40.82 -14.32 -9.78
C SER A 15 41.03 -13.86 -8.31
N SER A 16 41.80 -14.63 -7.53
CA SER A 16 42.22 -14.35 -6.13
C SER A 16 43.65 -13.77 -6.08
N PRO A 17 44.20 -13.35 -4.91
CA PRO A 17 43.78 -12.26 -4.03
C PRO A 17 44.94 -11.25 -3.77
N SER A 18 44.64 -10.03 -3.33
CA SER A 18 45.64 -9.13 -2.70
C SER A 18 44.98 -8.25 -1.62
N PRO A 19 45.66 -8.00 -0.48
CA PRO A 19 45.01 -7.54 0.74
C PRO A 19 45.01 -6.01 0.82
N THR A 20 44.09 -5.37 0.11
CA THR A 20 43.73 -3.97 0.39
C THR A 20 42.30 -3.71 -0.06
N SER A 21 41.36 -4.55 0.40
CA SER A 21 39.96 -4.35 0.10
C SER A 21 39.40 -3.26 1.01
N TRP A 22 39.12 -2.11 0.41
CA TRP A 22 38.09 -1.20 0.85
C TRP A 22 36.83 -1.99 1.21
N SER A 23 36.55 -2.13 2.50
CA SER A 23 35.23 -2.56 2.96
C SER A 23 34.36 -1.31 3.04
N PRO A 24 33.32 -1.15 2.20
CA PRO A 24 32.28 -0.20 2.54
C PRO A 24 31.63 -0.74 3.81
N ARG A 25 31.89 -0.04 4.92
CA ARG A 25 31.19 -0.23 6.18
C ARG A 25 29.69 -0.15 5.87
N SER A 26 29.02 -1.30 5.88
CA SER A 26 27.57 -1.38 5.94
C SER A 26 27.13 -0.54 7.13
N VAL A 27 26.57 0.62 6.85
CA VAL A 27 26.08 1.52 7.88
C VAL A 27 24.83 0.88 8.46
N ASN A 28 25.05 0.29 9.64
CA ASN A 28 24.06 0.01 10.68
C ASN A 28 22.99 -1.04 10.31
N GLY A 29 23.18 -2.27 10.78
CA GLY A 29 22.12 -3.27 10.90
C GLY A 29 21.57 -3.33 12.32
N SER A 30 21.18 -2.18 12.90
CA SER A 30 20.58 -2.15 14.24
C SER A 30 19.06 -2.09 14.09
N PRO A 31 18.24 -3.05 14.56
CA PRO A 31 16.80 -3.15 14.23
C PRO A 31 15.97 -1.85 14.34
N GLY A 32 16.38 -0.92 15.20
CA GLY A 32 15.77 0.41 15.35
C GLY A 32 15.92 1.33 14.13
N ASN A 33 17.04 1.25 13.39
CA ASN A 33 17.27 2.16 12.26
C ASN A 33 16.42 1.80 11.03
N CYS A 34 16.15 0.52 10.78
CA CYS A 34 15.30 0.06 9.70
C CYS A 34 13.84 0.34 9.96
N THR A 35 13.41 0.24 11.23
CA THR A 35 12.07 0.67 11.63
C THR A 35 11.89 2.18 11.40
N ALA A 36 12.89 2.98 11.77
CA ALA A 36 12.88 4.42 11.52
C ALA A 36 12.87 4.75 10.02
N ALA A 37 13.68 4.07 9.20
CA ALA A 37 13.71 4.24 7.76
C ALA A 37 12.37 3.86 7.09
N ALA A 38 11.81 2.71 7.45
CA ALA A 38 10.49 2.29 6.96
C ALA A 38 9.39 3.28 7.38
N HIS A 39 9.43 3.77 8.62
CA HIS A 39 8.50 4.79 9.11
C HIS A 39 8.64 6.10 8.32
N ALA A 40 9.86 6.51 7.99
CA ALA A 40 10.14 7.71 7.22
C ALA A 40 9.62 7.63 5.78
N VAL A 41 9.68 6.45 5.14
CA VAL A 41 9.08 6.19 3.82
C VAL A 41 7.55 6.22 3.91
N LYS A 42 6.98 5.55 4.91
CA LYS A 42 5.53 5.54 5.18
C LYS A 42 4.98 6.96 5.38
N GLU A 43 5.66 7.82 6.14
CA GLU A 43 5.21 9.21 6.34
C GLU A 43 5.23 10.03 5.04
N ARG A 44 6.20 9.79 4.15
CA ARG A 44 6.22 10.46 2.83
C ARG A 44 5.06 10.00 1.95
N LEU A 45 4.73 8.71 1.99
CA LEU A 45 3.52 8.20 1.34
C LEU A 45 2.26 8.83 1.93
N ARG A 46 2.19 9.00 3.25
CA ARG A 46 1.05 9.67 3.91
C ARG A 46 0.90 11.12 3.45
N LEU A 47 2.00 11.85 3.29
CA LEU A 47 1.98 13.22 2.77
C LEU A 47 1.55 13.28 1.30
N LEU A 48 1.99 12.33 0.48
CA LEU A 48 1.53 12.18 -0.90
C LEU A 48 0.01 11.94 -0.97
N LEU A 49 -0.50 11.02 -0.15
CA LEU A 49 -1.92 10.64 -0.17
C LEU A 49 -2.87 11.68 0.44
N ALA A 50 -2.34 12.72 1.09
CA ALA A 50 -3.11 13.84 1.62
C ALA A 50 -3.13 15.05 0.69
N GLU A 51 -2.44 14.97 -0.46
CA GLU A 51 -2.30 16.08 -1.40
C GLU A 51 -3.35 16.03 -2.51
N HIS A 52 -3.90 17.19 -2.86
CA HIS A 52 -4.90 17.35 -3.91
C HIS A 52 -4.45 18.26 -5.05
N GLN A 53 -3.35 19.01 -4.87
CA GLN A 53 -2.84 19.92 -5.89
C GLN A 53 -1.95 19.18 -6.91
N PRO A 54 -2.27 19.19 -8.22
CA PRO A 54 -1.56 18.38 -9.23
C PRO A 54 -0.03 18.59 -9.29
N HIS A 55 0.43 19.83 -9.09
CA HIS A 55 1.85 20.15 -9.10
C HIS A 55 2.59 19.64 -7.85
N GLN A 56 1.93 19.64 -6.69
CA GLN A 56 2.49 19.11 -5.46
C GLN A 56 2.51 17.58 -5.48
N ILE A 57 1.49 16.93 -6.06
CA ILE A 57 1.43 15.46 -6.18
C ILE A 57 2.70 14.92 -6.84
N ARG A 58 3.15 15.52 -7.96
CA ARG A 58 4.37 15.10 -8.67
C ARG A 58 5.61 15.22 -7.78
N ARG A 59 5.74 16.33 -7.05
CA ARG A 59 6.86 16.56 -6.12
C ARG A 59 6.85 15.53 -4.99
N ARG A 60 5.70 15.32 -4.35
CA ARG A 60 5.54 14.37 -3.24
C ARG A 60 5.79 12.92 -3.68
N LEU A 61 5.40 12.59 -4.91
CA LEU A 61 5.67 11.29 -5.50
C LEU A 61 7.17 11.05 -5.68
N TYR A 62 7.89 12.05 -6.21
CA TYR A 62 9.35 12.00 -6.30
C TYR A 62 10.00 11.85 -4.93
N ASP A 63 9.60 12.68 -3.95
CA ASP A 63 10.14 12.61 -2.58
C ASP A 63 9.92 11.24 -1.94
N PHE A 64 8.80 10.57 -2.24
CA PHE A 64 8.51 9.21 -1.80
C PHE A 64 9.43 8.17 -2.44
N TYR A 65 9.59 8.17 -3.76
CA TYR A 65 10.47 7.22 -4.46
C TYR A 65 11.94 7.41 -4.09
N ASP A 66 12.39 8.67 -3.99
CA ASP A 66 13.74 9.04 -3.56
C ASP A 66 14.02 8.52 -2.13
N ALA A 67 13.05 8.65 -1.22
CA ALA A 67 13.19 8.09 0.12
C ALA A 67 13.16 6.56 0.15
N ALA A 68 12.34 5.92 -0.69
CA ALA A 68 12.30 4.47 -0.80
C ALA A 68 13.62 3.91 -1.33
N ALA A 69 14.26 4.60 -2.29
CA ALA A 69 15.58 4.29 -2.82
C ALA A 69 16.68 4.50 -1.77
N ARG A 70 16.67 5.61 -1.04
CA ARG A 70 17.63 5.87 0.05
C ARG A 70 17.53 4.88 1.21
N ALA A 71 16.33 4.35 1.48
CA ALA A 71 16.15 3.34 2.51
C ALA A 71 16.82 2.00 2.15
N ASP A 72 16.98 1.69 0.85
CA ASP A 72 17.62 0.49 0.31
C ASP A 72 17.19 -0.82 0.99
N MET A 73 15.89 -0.94 1.25
CA MET A 73 15.28 -2.13 1.85
C MET A 73 14.41 -2.85 0.82
N GLU A 74 14.37 -4.17 0.89
CA GLU A 74 13.47 -4.97 0.05
C GLU A 74 12.00 -4.56 0.32
N GLU A 75 11.64 -4.33 1.57
CA GLU A 75 10.29 -3.95 1.97
C GLU A 75 9.86 -2.60 1.38
N THR A 76 10.74 -1.59 1.40
CA THR A 76 10.44 -0.26 0.82
C THR A 76 10.42 -0.30 -0.70
N SER A 77 11.28 -1.12 -1.30
CA SER A 77 11.25 -1.38 -2.74
C SER A 77 9.93 -2.01 -3.19
N ARG A 78 9.46 -3.05 -2.48
CA ARG A 78 8.18 -3.72 -2.77
C ARG A 78 7.00 -2.77 -2.63
N LEU A 79 7.03 -1.89 -1.62
CA LEU A 79 6.04 -0.83 -1.48
C LEU A 79 6.08 0.13 -2.68
N ALA A 80 7.27 0.59 -3.09
CA ALA A 80 7.42 1.47 -4.25
C ALA A 80 6.87 0.83 -5.53
N THR A 81 7.16 -0.45 -5.78
CA THR A 81 6.58 -1.21 -6.91
C THR A 81 5.07 -1.31 -6.83
N THR A 82 4.52 -1.47 -5.62
CA THR A 82 3.05 -1.51 -5.41
C THR A 82 2.43 -0.17 -5.78
N ILE A 83 3.00 0.94 -5.33
CA ILE A 83 2.52 2.28 -5.66
C ILE A 83 2.61 2.55 -7.16
N ASP A 84 3.71 2.16 -7.81
CA ASP A 84 3.89 2.27 -9.26
C ASP A 84 2.82 1.50 -10.04
N THR A 85 2.57 0.25 -9.64
CA THR A 85 1.57 -0.63 -10.27
C THR A 85 0.16 -0.02 -10.21
N TRP A 86 -0.19 0.62 -9.09
CA TRP A 86 -1.51 1.20 -8.85
C TRP A 86 -1.59 2.71 -9.12
N TRP A 87 -0.51 3.32 -9.61
CA TRP A 87 -0.41 4.77 -9.75
C TRP A 87 -1.55 5.41 -10.52
N PRO A 88 -2.03 4.86 -11.67
CA PRO A 88 -3.17 5.44 -12.38
C PRO A 88 -4.42 5.55 -11.52
N ALA A 89 -4.72 4.53 -10.70
CA ALA A 89 -5.87 4.54 -9.80
C ALA A 89 -5.68 5.47 -8.60
N VAL A 90 -4.46 5.53 -8.05
CA VAL A 90 -4.11 6.45 -6.96
C VAL A 90 -4.23 7.90 -7.43
N LEU A 91 -3.73 8.22 -8.62
CA LEU A 91 -3.82 9.56 -9.19
C LEU A 91 -5.28 10.01 -9.34
N VAL A 92 -6.14 9.14 -9.89
CA VAL A 92 -7.59 9.41 -9.97
C VAL A 92 -8.19 9.64 -8.59
N ALA A 93 -7.82 8.86 -7.58
CA ALA A 93 -8.33 9.05 -6.22
C ALA A 93 -7.85 10.35 -5.55
N LEU A 94 -6.73 10.93 -6.00
CA LEU A 94 -6.19 12.19 -5.47
C LEU A 94 -6.76 13.41 -6.18
N THR A 95 -6.96 13.32 -7.50
CA THR A 95 -7.46 14.43 -8.31
C THR A 95 -8.97 14.48 -8.39
N GLU A 96 -9.63 13.33 -8.29
CA GLU A 96 -11.08 13.19 -8.33
C GLU A 96 -11.61 12.79 -6.95
N ASP A 97 -12.84 13.19 -6.62
CA ASP A 97 -13.54 12.79 -5.40
C ASP A 97 -14.06 11.33 -5.47
N VAL A 98 -13.28 10.42 -6.07
CA VAL A 98 -13.62 8.99 -6.19
C VAL A 98 -13.29 8.30 -4.87
N THR A 99 -14.33 8.01 -4.09
CA THR A 99 -14.19 7.31 -2.81
C THR A 99 -14.69 5.86 -2.89
N ASN A 100 -14.03 4.95 -2.18
CA ASN A 100 -14.48 3.56 -2.05
C ASN A 100 -15.70 3.40 -1.12
N ALA A 101 -16.23 4.50 -0.56
CA ALA A 101 -17.29 4.49 0.44
C ALA A 101 -18.55 3.75 -0.03
N ARG A 102 -18.91 3.88 -1.32
CA ARG A 102 -20.07 3.19 -1.90
C ARG A 102 -19.90 1.67 -1.87
N THR A 103 -18.73 1.18 -2.28
CA THR A 103 -18.39 -0.24 -2.31
C THR A 103 -18.21 -0.79 -0.90
N GLU A 104 -17.59 -0.03 -0.01
CA GLU A 104 -17.45 -0.39 1.41
C GLU A 104 -18.83 -0.53 2.07
N GLY A 105 -19.76 0.38 1.80
CA GLY A 105 -21.13 0.30 2.28
C GLY A 105 -21.82 -1.01 1.84
N PHE A 106 -21.63 -1.43 0.58
CA PHE A 106 -22.13 -2.72 0.10
C PHE A 106 -21.44 -3.89 0.80
N ASN A 107 -20.11 -3.87 0.89
CA ASN A 107 -19.33 -4.91 1.54
C ASN A 107 -19.73 -5.08 3.02
N ARG A 108 -20.04 -3.98 3.71
CA ARG A 108 -20.53 -4.01 5.09
C ARG A 108 -21.88 -4.72 5.20
N ILE A 109 -22.84 -4.38 4.33
CA ILE A 109 -24.16 -5.04 4.30
C ILE A 109 -24.00 -6.54 4.02
N ILE A 110 -23.22 -6.90 3.00
CA ILE A 110 -22.97 -8.30 2.62
C ILE A 110 -22.34 -9.08 3.78
N LYS A 111 -21.29 -8.52 4.39
CA LYS A 111 -20.62 -9.14 5.55
C LYS A 111 -21.58 -9.29 6.73
N GLN A 112 -22.44 -8.31 6.98
CA GLN A 112 -23.44 -8.39 8.05
C GLN A 112 -24.48 -9.48 7.77
N THR A 113 -25.05 -9.52 6.57
CA THR A 113 -25.99 -10.57 6.15
C THR A 113 -25.37 -11.97 6.27
N LYS A 114 -24.09 -12.12 5.90
CA LYS A 114 -23.36 -13.38 6.08
C LYS A 114 -23.19 -13.75 7.56
N ARG A 115 -22.87 -12.78 8.42
CA ARG A 115 -22.69 -13.00 9.87
C ARG A 115 -23.98 -13.43 10.57
N VAL A 116 -25.10 -12.77 10.28
CA VAL A 116 -26.40 -13.11 10.91
C VAL A 116 -27.03 -14.36 10.32
N GLY A 117 -26.64 -14.77 9.11
CA GLY A 117 -27.22 -15.90 8.41
C GLY A 117 -26.73 -17.28 8.87
N CYS A 118 -25.70 -17.36 9.73
CA CYS A 118 -25.13 -18.60 10.28
C CYS A 118 -24.83 -19.74 9.25
N GLY A 119 -24.61 -19.38 7.98
CA GLY A 119 -24.36 -20.32 6.89
C GLY A 119 -25.56 -20.45 5.95
N PHE A 120 -25.42 -19.94 4.73
CA PHE A 120 -26.41 -20.12 3.67
C PHE A 120 -26.10 -21.41 2.90
N THR A 121 -27.02 -22.37 2.91
CA THR A 121 -26.93 -23.60 2.09
C THR A 121 -27.34 -23.36 0.64
N ASN A 122 -28.20 -22.37 0.39
CA ASN A 122 -28.67 -21.98 -0.93
C ASN A 122 -28.19 -20.56 -1.29
N MET A 123 -27.41 -20.45 -2.37
CA MET A 123 -26.83 -19.19 -2.85
C MET A 123 -27.86 -18.19 -3.40
N ASP A 124 -28.99 -18.66 -3.93
CA ASP A 124 -30.07 -17.78 -4.37
C ASP A 124 -30.75 -17.11 -3.18
N ASN A 125 -30.93 -17.84 -2.07
CA ASN A 125 -31.45 -17.27 -0.84
C ASN A 125 -30.48 -16.21 -0.26
N TYR A 126 -29.18 -16.49 -0.29
CA TYR A 126 -28.15 -15.51 0.09
C TYR A 126 -28.23 -14.24 -0.77
N ARG A 127 -28.30 -14.39 -2.10
CA ARG A 127 -28.42 -13.27 -3.04
C ARG A 127 -29.68 -12.45 -2.79
N ARG A 128 -30.84 -13.10 -2.65
CA ARG A 128 -32.12 -12.43 -2.37
C ARG A 128 -32.05 -11.61 -1.08
N ARG A 129 -31.50 -12.17 0.00
CA ARG A 129 -31.35 -11.46 1.28
C ARG A 129 -30.42 -10.26 1.18
N ILE A 130 -29.30 -10.36 0.48
CA ILE A 130 -28.41 -9.21 0.23
C ILE A 130 -29.17 -8.11 -0.52
N MET A 131 -29.85 -8.45 -1.61
CA MET A 131 -30.58 -7.48 -2.43
C MET A 131 -31.67 -6.75 -1.64
N VAL A 132 -32.43 -7.49 -0.84
CA VAL A 132 -33.45 -6.92 0.05
C VAL A 132 -32.83 -5.98 1.08
N HIS A 133 -31.75 -6.39 1.75
CA HIS A 133 -31.07 -5.53 2.73
C HIS A 133 -30.52 -4.25 2.08
N ILE A 134 -29.91 -4.36 0.91
CA ILE A 134 -29.42 -3.19 0.17
C ILE A 134 -30.57 -2.24 -0.17
N ALA A 135 -31.69 -2.76 -0.69
CA ALA A 135 -32.85 -1.97 -1.06
C ALA A 135 -33.45 -1.24 0.16
N LEU A 136 -33.60 -1.94 1.29
CA LEU A 136 -34.18 -1.38 2.52
C LEU A 136 -33.25 -0.37 3.21
N THR A 137 -31.95 -0.64 3.27
CA THR A 137 -30.98 0.26 3.92
C THR A 137 -30.72 1.52 3.09
N ARG A 138 -30.90 1.47 1.76
CA ARG A 138 -30.66 2.63 0.87
C ARG A 138 -31.92 3.36 0.44
N GLY A 139 -33.08 2.72 0.42
CA GLY A 139 -34.37 3.35 0.11
C GLY A 139 -34.96 4.22 1.23
N GLN A 140 -34.26 4.37 2.37
CA GLN A 140 -34.75 5.04 3.58
C GLN A 140 -33.92 6.26 3.99
N ARG A 141 -33.21 6.92 3.07
CA ARG A 141 -32.67 8.27 3.33
C ARG A 141 -33.71 9.31 2.89
N PRO A 142 -34.53 9.89 3.79
CA PRO A 142 -35.26 11.08 3.43
C PRO A 142 -34.24 12.17 3.06
N ALA A 143 -34.53 12.91 1.99
CA ALA A 143 -33.87 14.19 1.75
C ALA A 143 -34.19 15.09 2.94
N ALA A 144 -33.17 15.44 3.71
CA ALA A 144 -33.22 16.46 4.76
C ALA A 144 -32.42 17.66 4.25
#